data_AF-A0A2Z3JDP6-F1
#
_entry.id   AF-A0A2Z3JDP6-F1
#
_cell.length_a   1.000
_cell.length_b   1.000
_cell.length_c   1.000
_cell.angle_alpha   90.00
_cell.angle_beta   90.00
_cell.angle_gamma   90.00
#
_symmetry.space_group_name_H-M   'P 1'
#
loop_
_entity.id
_entity.type
_entity.pdbx_description
1 polymer ?
#
loop_
_entity_poly.entity_id
_entity_poly.type
_entity_poly.pdbx_seq_one_letter_code
_entity_poly.pdbx_strand_id
1 'polypeptide(L)'
;MERAAPLWLAALLGGLAGAATFDLSAAERQNALSAGQALAAKHQGYPVADYLIYDVHDALQLHPDQGSVEAVQVATPWERARWAGYLLSVQGKPVSEQAAQVIDDLKSGQVDFIVFAHSSGEGKDYQNFLKTFSAAHLNLGSRDLTPVNTAYSGAAVDNYRDLNGNVTFLWSGNVTYRFDLSQMPSTPQSGTLSFTDASGKKWNLKVDLSQYK
;
A
#
# COMPACT_ATOMS: atom_id res chain seq x y z
N MET A 1 -5.91 23.49 -62.81
CA MET A 1 -6.06 22.29 -61.96
C MET A 1 -5.87 22.71 -60.51
N GLU A 2 -6.94 23.19 -59.88
CA GLU A 2 -6.95 23.57 -58.47
C GLU A 2 -7.06 22.29 -57.62
N ARG A 3 -6.09 22.08 -56.73
CA ARG A 3 -6.12 20.97 -55.77
C ARG A 3 -6.75 21.47 -54.47
N ALA A 4 -7.94 20.96 -54.17
CA ALA A 4 -8.60 21.13 -52.89
C ALA A 4 -7.77 20.48 -51.78
N ALA A 5 -7.50 21.23 -50.70
CA ALA A 5 -6.84 20.72 -49.51
C ALA A 5 -7.87 20.06 -48.57
N PRO A 6 -7.59 18.87 -47.99
CA PRO A 6 -8.48 18.24 -47.03
C PRO A 6 -8.34 18.89 -45.65
N LEU A 7 -9.46 19.37 -45.10
CA LEU A 7 -9.59 19.72 -43.69
C LEU A 7 -9.53 18.44 -42.85
N TRP A 8 -8.44 18.27 -42.09
CA TRP A 8 -8.35 17.27 -41.03
C TRP A 8 -8.96 17.84 -39.75
N LEU A 9 -10.13 17.33 -39.38
CA LEU A 9 -10.80 17.64 -38.12
C LEU A 9 -10.13 16.80 -37.02
N ALA A 10 -9.15 17.40 -36.32
CA ALA A 10 -8.55 16.80 -35.13
C ALA A 10 -9.56 16.84 -33.98
N ALA A 11 -10.22 15.70 -33.71
CA ALA A 11 -11.03 15.53 -32.51
C ALA A 11 -10.10 15.53 -31.29
N LEU A 12 -10.09 16.65 -30.56
CA LEU A 12 -9.56 16.71 -29.20
C LEU A 12 -10.42 15.80 -28.31
N LEU A 13 -9.99 14.55 -28.17
CA LEU A 13 -10.37 13.71 -27.04
C LEU A 13 -9.70 14.32 -25.80
N GLY A 14 -10.33 15.35 -25.25
CA GLY A 14 -10.03 15.83 -23.91
C GLY A 14 -10.30 14.69 -22.94
N GLY A 15 -9.26 13.96 -22.59
CA GLY A 15 -9.30 12.99 -21.50
C GLY A 15 -9.67 13.77 -20.24
N LEU A 16 -10.90 13.59 -19.77
CA LEU A 16 -11.27 13.98 -18.42
C LEU A 16 -10.35 13.15 -17.52
N ALA A 17 -9.35 13.80 -16.94
CA ALA A 17 -8.62 13.26 -15.81
C ALA A 17 -9.63 13.15 -14.67
N GLY A 18 -10.37 12.03 -14.67
CA GLY A 18 -11.26 11.67 -13.59
C GLY A 18 -10.41 11.60 -12.34
N ALA A 19 -10.72 12.47 -11.39
CA ALA A 19 -10.10 12.46 -10.10
C ALA A 19 -10.28 11.06 -9.49
N ALA A 20 -9.20 10.38 -9.11
CA ALA A 20 -9.28 9.09 -8.45
C ALA A 20 -10.03 9.29 -7.13
N THR A 21 -11.27 8.81 -7.06
CA THR A 21 -12.03 8.78 -5.82
C THR A 21 -11.71 7.50 -5.09
N PHE A 22 -11.39 7.59 -3.80
CA PHE A 22 -11.27 6.44 -2.90
C PHE A 22 -12.63 5.81 -2.57
N ASP A 23 -13.69 6.23 -3.24
CA ASP A 23 -15.02 5.63 -3.19
C ASP A 23 -15.17 4.66 -4.36
N LEU A 24 -15.31 3.37 -4.05
CA LEU A 24 -15.61 2.37 -5.06
C LEU A 24 -17.11 2.18 -5.22
N SER A 25 -17.58 2.26 -6.46
CA SER A 25 -18.88 1.70 -6.82
C SER A 25 -18.87 0.17 -6.70
N ALA A 26 -20.07 -0.43 -6.58
CA ALA A 26 -20.22 -1.89 -6.57
C ALA A 26 -19.62 -2.55 -7.83
N ALA A 27 -19.74 -1.89 -8.99
CA ALA A 27 -19.17 -2.37 -10.25
C ALA A 27 -17.63 -2.35 -10.22
N GLU A 28 -17.02 -1.28 -9.71
CA GLU A 28 -15.55 -1.19 -9.58
C GLU A 28 -15.00 -2.20 -8.58
N ARG A 29 -15.71 -2.42 -7.46
CA ARG A 29 -15.37 -3.46 -6.49
C ARG A 29 -15.43 -4.86 -7.12
N GLN A 30 -16.48 -5.17 -7.87
CA GLN A 30 -16.58 -6.45 -8.60
C GLN A 30 -15.47 -6.61 -9.64
N ASN A 31 -15.11 -5.52 -10.33
CA ASN A 31 -13.99 -5.51 -11.27
C ASN A 31 -12.65 -5.78 -10.57
N ALA A 32 -12.40 -5.16 -9.41
CA ALA A 32 -11.20 -5.38 -8.61
C ALA A 32 -11.09 -6.85 -8.16
N LEU A 33 -12.17 -7.41 -7.62
CA LEU A 33 -12.24 -8.82 -7.22
C LEU A 33 -11.91 -9.74 -8.40
N SER A 34 -12.55 -9.52 -9.55
CA SER A 34 -12.32 -10.31 -10.76
C SER A 34 -10.87 -10.19 -11.27
N ALA A 35 -10.26 -9.02 -11.16
CA ALA A 35 -8.85 -8.82 -11.48
C ALA A 35 -7.92 -9.61 -10.54
N GLY A 36 -8.26 -9.70 -9.25
CA GLY A 36 -7.55 -10.54 -8.28
C GLY A 36 -7.62 -12.03 -8.62
N GLN A 37 -8.81 -12.52 -8.97
CA GLN A 37 -9.00 -13.91 -9.43
C GLN A 37 -8.18 -14.21 -10.69
N ALA A 38 -8.18 -13.28 -11.65
CA ALA A 38 -7.43 -13.42 -12.89
C ALA A 38 -5.91 -13.47 -12.66
N LEU A 39 -5.39 -12.75 -11.66
CA LEU A 39 -3.99 -12.88 -11.25
C LEU A 39 -3.70 -14.27 -10.67
N ALA A 40 -4.55 -14.76 -9.75
CA ALA A 40 -4.37 -16.06 -9.13
C ALA A 40 -4.38 -17.19 -10.16
N ALA A 41 -5.25 -17.12 -11.17
CA ALA A 41 -5.33 -18.08 -12.27
C ALA A 41 -4.05 -18.16 -13.13
N LYS A 42 -3.22 -17.12 -13.12
CA LYS A 42 -1.92 -17.11 -13.81
C LYS A 42 -0.79 -17.74 -12.98
N HIS A 43 -1.08 -18.18 -11.75
CA HIS A 43 -0.08 -18.69 -10.81
C HIS A 43 1.08 -17.72 -10.54
N GLN A 44 0.79 -16.42 -10.59
CA GLN A 44 1.75 -15.36 -10.30
C GLN A 44 1.61 -14.88 -8.86
N GLY A 45 2.71 -14.42 -8.27
CA GLY A 45 2.68 -13.68 -7.02
C GLY A 45 1.85 -12.40 -7.19
N TYR A 46 1.29 -11.91 -6.08
CA TYR A 46 0.56 -10.65 -6.11
C TYR A 46 1.51 -9.47 -6.38
N PRO A 47 1.23 -8.60 -7.37
CA PRO A 47 2.15 -7.54 -7.79
C PRO A 47 2.10 -6.35 -6.83
N VAL A 48 2.62 -6.53 -5.61
CA VAL A 48 2.61 -5.49 -4.57
C VAL A 48 3.45 -4.26 -4.95
N ALA A 49 4.45 -4.43 -5.83
CA ALA A 49 5.36 -3.37 -6.27
C ALA A 49 4.64 -2.15 -6.86
N ASP A 50 3.50 -2.35 -7.53
CA ASP A 50 2.68 -1.27 -8.10
C ASP A 50 2.09 -0.33 -7.01
N TYR A 51 2.15 -0.75 -5.75
CA TYR A 51 1.58 -0.07 -4.59
C TYR A 51 2.63 0.33 -3.54
N LEU A 52 3.93 0.20 -3.83
CA LEU A 52 4.99 0.63 -2.92
C LEU A 52 5.32 2.11 -3.13
N ILE A 53 5.46 2.84 -2.02
CA ILE A 53 6.06 4.19 -2.01
C ILE A 53 7.51 4.16 -1.52
N TYR A 54 7.92 3.02 -0.94
CA TYR A 54 9.26 2.76 -0.47
C TYR A 54 9.51 1.26 -0.39
N ASP A 55 10.72 0.84 -0.76
CA ASP A 55 11.27 -0.48 -0.54
C ASP A 55 12.80 -0.39 -0.36
N VAL A 56 13.35 -1.27 0.46
CA VAL A 56 14.79 -1.53 0.47
C VAL A 56 15.16 -2.42 -0.72
N HIS A 57 16.31 -2.16 -1.32
CA HIS A 57 16.75 -2.92 -2.50
C HIS A 57 16.96 -4.41 -2.23
N ASP A 58 17.49 -4.75 -1.04
CA ASP A 58 17.65 -6.12 -0.56
C ASP A 58 17.05 -6.23 0.85
N ALA A 59 15.79 -6.65 0.94
CA ALA A 59 15.10 -6.80 2.22
C ALA A 59 15.64 -7.96 3.07
N LEU A 60 16.48 -8.83 2.49
CA LEU A 60 17.11 -9.93 3.22
C LEU A 60 18.48 -9.55 3.77
N GLN A 61 19.04 -8.40 3.41
CA GLN A 61 20.31 -7.91 3.93
C GLN A 61 20.10 -6.77 4.92
N LEU A 62 20.62 -6.92 6.14
CA LEU A 62 20.56 -5.88 7.16
C LEU A 62 21.62 -4.83 6.92
N HIS A 63 21.16 -3.58 6.81
CA HIS A 63 22.00 -2.41 6.76
C HIS A 63 21.72 -1.50 7.96
N PRO A 64 22.73 -1.18 8.79
CA PRO A 64 22.52 -0.43 10.03
C PRO A 64 22.02 1.01 9.80
N ASP A 65 22.18 1.57 8.61
CA ASP A 65 21.71 2.90 8.22
C ASP A 65 20.27 2.89 7.64
N GLN A 66 19.72 1.71 7.32
CA GLN A 66 18.38 1.59 6.72
C GLN A 66 17.26 1.68 7.76
N GLY A 67 17.54 1.48 9.05
CA GLY A 67 16.52 1.48 10.11
C GLY A 67 15.71 0.18 10.10
N SER A 68 14.52 0.20 10.68
CA SER A 68 13.69 -1.01 10.83
C SER A 68 12.73 -1.25 9.67
N VAL A 69 12.52 -0.27 8.78
CA VAL A 69 11.50 -0.36 7.72
C VAL A 69 12.08 -1.00 6.47
N GLU A 70 11.37 -1.99 5.94
CA GLU A 70 11.73 -2.73 4.72
C GLU A 70 10.95 -2.22 3.52
N ALA A 71 9.66 -1.94 3.71
CA ALA A 71 8.79 -1.45 2.65
C ALA A 71 7.62 -0.67 3.23
N VAL A 72 7.08 0.24 2.43
CA VAL A 72 5.82 0.92 2.72
C VAL A 72 4.89 0.80 1.53
N GLN A 73 3.76 0.12 1.74
CA GLN A 73 2.70 -0.08 0.76
C GLN A 73 1.55 0.90 1.01
N VAL A 74 0.97 1.42 -0.07
CA VAL A 74 -0.32 2.11 -0.06
C VAL A 74 -1.42 1.10 -0.40
N ALA A 75 -2.37 0.92 0.50
CA ALA A 75 -3.53 0.06 0.32
C ALA A 75 -4.78 0.93 0.13
N THR A 76 -5.33 0.89 -1.08
CA THR A 76 -6.57 1.58 -1.46
C THR A 76 -7.76 0.60 -1.40
N PRO A 77 -9.02 1.07 -1.38
CA PRO A 77 -10.15 0.17 -1.45
C PRO A 77 -10.13 -0.72 -2.70
N TRP A 78 -9.63 -0.23 -3.83
CA TRP A 78 -9.52 -1.05 -5.05
C TRP A 78 -8.46 -2.14 -4.89
N GLU A 79 -7.29 -1.77 -4.38
CA GLU A 79 -6.19 -2.70 -4.11
C GLU A 79 -6.64 -3.78 -3.13
N ARG A 80 -7.28 -3.40 -2.01
CA ARG A 80 -7.74 -4.35 -0.99
C ARG A 80 -8.81 -5.29 -1.52
N ALA A 81 -9.74 -4.82 -2.35
CA ALA A 81 -10.70 -5.68 -3.02
C ALA A 81 -10.01 -6.65 -4.00
N ARG A 82 -9.03 -6.19 -4.79
CA ARG A 82 -8.24 -7.05 -5.68
C ARG A 82 -7.43 -8.09 -4.90
N TRP A 83 -6.79 -7.70 -3.81
CA TRP A 83 -6.07 -8.60 -2.92
C TRP A 83 -6.99 -9.67 -2.33
N ALA A 84 -8.19 -9.29 -1.86
CA ALA A 84 -9.16 -10.25 -1.35
C ALA A 84 -9.57 -11.27 -2.41
N GLY A 85 -9.83 -10.84 -3.65
CA GLY A 85 -10.11 -11.73 -4.77
C GLY A 85 -8.96 -12.70 -5.06
N TYR A 86 -7.73 -12.20 -5.07
CA TYR A 86 -6.52 -13.03 -5.25
C TYR A 86 -6.36 -14.06 -4.14
N LEU A 87 -6.39 -13.62 -2.86
CA LEU A 87 -6.14 -14.47 -1.70
C LEU A 87 -7.18 -15.59 -1.58
N LEU A 88 -8.46 -15.28 -1.77
CA LEU A 88 -9.52 -16.28 -1.76
C LEU A 88 -9.33 -17.32 -2.87
N SER A 89 -8.96 -16.88 -4.08
CA SER A 89 -8.68 -17.79 -5.19
C SER A 89 -7.49 -18.71 -4.94
N VAL A 90 -6.38 -18.19 -4.42
CA VAL A 90 -5.20 -19.02 -4.06
C VAL A 90 -5.54 -20.03 -2.95
N GLN A 91 -6.44 -19.67 -2.03
CA GLN A 91 -6.94 -20.57 -0.98
C GLN A 91 -7.99 -21.59 -1.47
N GLY A 92 -8.38 -21.55 -2.76
CA GLY A 92 -9.45 -22.39 -3.29
C GLY A 92 -10.84 -22.07 -2.71
N LYS A 93 -11.02 -20.89 -2.13
CA LYS A 93 -12.29 -20.43 -1.55
C LYS A 93 -13.14 -19.69 -2.60
N PRO A 94 -14.47 -19.76 -2.51
CA PRO A 94 -15.34 -18.94 -3.34
C PRO A 94 -15.07 -17.45 -3.15
N VAL A 95 -15.02 -16.70 -4.24
CA VAL A 95 -14.93 -15.23 -4.21
C VAL A 95 -16.35 -14.67 -4.28
N SER A 96 -16.83 -14.16 -3.15
CA SER A 96 -18.07 -13.41 -3.05
C SER A 96 -17.81 -12.07 -2.40
N GLU A 97 -18.70 -11.10 -2.62
CA GLU A 97 -18.58 -9.78 -2.01
C GLU A 97 -18.51 -9.86 -0.48
N GLN A 98 -19.31 -10.72 0.14
CA GLN A 98 -19.32 -10.89 1.59
C GLN A 98 -18.04 -11.56 2.11
N ALA A 99 -17.49 -12.54 1.41
CA ALA A 99 -16.21 -13.14 1.78
C ALA A 99 -15.06 -12.13 1.61
N ALA A 100 -15.13 -11.29 0.57
CA ALA A 100 -14.16 -10.24 0.34
C ALA A 100 -14.20 -9.16 1.43
N GLN A 101 -15.38 -8.73 1.89
CA GLN A 101 -15.53 -7.75 2.97
C GLN A 101 -14.92 -8.18 4.31
N VAL A 102 -14.72 -9.49 4.54
CA VAL A 102 -14.00 -9.97 5.73
C VAL A 102 -12.49 -9.74 5.64
N ILE A 103 -11.96 -9.64 4.41
CA ILE A 103 -10.53 -9.44 4.12
C ILE A 103 -10.23 -7.96 3.82
N ASP A 104 -11.16 -7.30 3.14
CA ASP A 104 -11.18 -5.89 2.80
C ASP A 104 -12.09 -5.15 3.79
N ASP A 105 -11.52 -4.81 4.95
CA ASP A 105 -12.18 -4.00 5.96
C ASP A 105 -12.02 -2.48 5.70
N LEU A 106 -11.39 -2.10 4.59
CA LEU A 106 -11.13 -0.72 4.24
C LEU A 106 -12.40 -0.09 3.65
N LYS A 107 -12.88 0.97 4.30
CA LYS A 107 -14.10 1.65 3.87
C LYS A 107 -13.81 2.60 2.72
N SER A 108 -14.85 2.92 1.95
CA SER A 108 -14.81 4.01 0.97
C SER A 108 -14.33 5.30 1.62
N GLY A 109 -13.47 6.03 0.91
CA GLY A 109 -12.83 7.25 1.41
C GLY A 109 -11.67 6.99 2.38
N GLN A 110 -11.24 5.75 2.60
CA GLN A 110 -10.10 5.44 3.46
C GLN A 110 -8.90 4.93 2.67
N VAL A 111 -7.71 5.12 3.23
CA VAL A 111 -6.46 4.58 2.72
C VAL A 111 -5.63 4.03 3.87
N ASP A 112 -4.97 2.90 3.65
CA ASP A 112 -4.02 2.31 4.58
C ASP A 112 -2.59 2.53 4.06
N PHE A 113 -1.67 2.86 4.98
CA PHE A 113 -0.23 2.75 4.75
C PHE A 113 0.28 1.58 5.60
N ILE A 114 0.75 0.53 4.93
CA ILE A 114 1.25 -0.69 5.57
C ILE A 114 2.78 -0.61 5.57
N VAL A 115 3.36 -0.47 6.75
CA VAL A 115 4.80 -0.40 6.97
C VAL A 115 5.30 -1.77 7.38
N PHE A 116 6.02 -2.45 6.49
CA PHE A 116 6.70 -3.71 6.76
C PHE A 116 8.05 -3.42 7.42
N ALA A 117 8.36 -4.16 8.48
CA ALA A 117 9.50 -3.86 9.32
C ALA A 117 10.03 -5.09 10.07
N HIS A 118 11.27 -4.97 10.54
CA HIS A 118 11.92 -5.91 11.44
C HIS A 118 12.42 -5.25 12.74
N SER A 119 12.64 -6.07 13.76
CA SER A 119 13.21 -5.65 15.03
C SER A 119 14.68 -5.27 14.91
N SER A 120 15.13 -4.34 15.76
CA SER A 120 16.53 -3.89 15.80
C SER A 120 17.51 -4.90 16.43
N GLY A 121 17.02 -6.05 16.89
CA GLY A 121 17.82 -7.09 17.54
C GLY A 121 17.09 -8.41 17.67
N GLU A 122 17.84 -9.43 18.12
CA GLU A 122 17.35 -10.79 18.33
C GLU A 122 16.78 -11.00 19.75
N GLY A 123 15.91 -12.00 19.91
CA GLY A 123 15.43 -12.44 21.22
C GLY A 123 14.03 -11.92 21.60
N LYS A 124 13.47 -12.44 22.70
CA LYS A 124 12.05 -12.25 23.05
C LYS A 124 11.67 -10.80 23.36
N ASP A 125 12.60 -10.02 23.89
CA ASP A 125 12.35 -8.62 24.28
C ASP A 125 11.99 -7.75 23.07
N TYR A 126 12.36 -8.19 21.87
CA TYR A 126 12.12 -7.51 20.62
C TYR A 126 10.79 -7.90 19.94
N GLN A 127 10.02 -8.86 20.47
CA GLN A 127 8.72 -9.25 19.89
C GLN A 127 7.72 -8.10 19.80
N ASN A 128 7.85 -7.09 20.68
CA ASN A 128 6.96 -5.96 20.75
C ASN A 128 7.46 -4.73 19.98
N PHE A 129 8.51 -4.85 19.15
CA PHE A 129 9.13 -3.70 18.46
C PHE A 129 8.13 -2.86 17.65
N LEU A 130 7.09 -3.47 17.06
CA LEU A 130 6.08 -2.73 16.32
C LEU A 130 5.38 -1.65 17.17
N LYS A 131 5.28 -1.85 18.49
CA LYS A 131 4.65 -0.89 19.42
C LYS A 131 5.53 0.33 19.72
N THR A 132 6.79 0.34 19.30
CA THR A 132 7.69 1.48 19.49
C THR A 132 7.65 2.47 18.33
N PHE A 133 6.95 2.14 17.24
CA PHE A 133 6.66 3.10 16.17
C PHE A 133 5.84 4.27 16.70
N SER A 134 6.16 5.47 16.22
CA SER A 134 5.35 6.66 16.55
C SER A 134 4.00 6.62 15.84
N ALA A 135 3.08 7.49 16.27
CA ALA A 135 1.95 7.85 15.41
C ALA A 135 2.48 8.40 14.07
N ALA A 136 1.79 8.04 12.98
CA ALA A 136 2.07 8.59 11.66
C ALA A 136 1.31 9.90 11.43
N HIS A 137 1.79 10.70 10.49
CA HIS A 137 1.12 11.90 9.99
C HIS A 137 1.12 11.86 8.47
N LEU A 138 -0.01 12.17 7.86
CA LEU A 138 -0.16 12.26 6.41
C LEU A 138 -0.49 13.71 6.04
N ASN A 139 0.51 14.39 5.51
CA ASN A 139 0.34 15.75 5.00
C ASN A 139 -0.07 15.68 3.52
N LEU A 140 -1.26 16.18 3.19
CA LEU A 140 -1.78 16.29 1.82
C LEU A 140 -2.14 17.76 1.56
N GLY A 141 -1.31 18.44 0.78
CA GLY A 141 -1.44 19.89 0.57
C GLY A 141 -1.39 20.68 1.87
N SER A 142 -2.48 21.37 2.23
CA SER A 142 -2.60 22.14 3.48
C SER A 142 -3.19 21.35 4.65
N ARG A 143 -3.52 20.07 4.45
CA ARG A 143 -4.11 19.21 5.48
C ARG A 143 -3.02 18.34 6.11
N ASP A 144 -3.02 18.28 7.43
CA ASP A 144 -2.25 17.31 8.21
C ASP A 144 -3.25 16.35 8.86
N LEU A 145 -3.19 15.09 8.44
CA LEU A 145 -4.11 14.05 8.88
C LEU A 145 -3.39 13.13 9.87
N THR A 146 -4.08 12.77 10.94
CA THR A 146 -3.68 11.69 11.85
C THR A 146 -4.45 10.41 11.52
N PRO A 147 -3.88 9.22 11.75
CA PRO A 147 -4.59 7.97 11.51
C PRO A 147 -5.87 7.88 12.34
N VAL A 148 -6.96 7.44 11.73
CA VAL A 148 -8.21 7.09 12.44
C VAL A 148 -8.12 5.71 13.09
N ASN A 149 -7.17 4.89 12.66
CA ASN A 149 -6.83 3.62 13.28
C ASN A 149 -5.34 3.30 13.07
N THR A 150 -4.74 2.57 14.02
CA THR A 150 -3.41 1.99 13.88
C THR A 150 -3.49 0.53 14.31
N ALA A 151 -3.17 -0.37 13.39
CA ALA A 151 -3.16 -1.80 13.65
C ALA A 151 -1.73 -2.34 13.60
N TYR A 152 -1.46 -3.34 14.43
CA TYR A 152 -0.19 -4.04 14.46
C TYR A 152 -0.43 -5.51 14.11
N SER A 153 0.34 -6.03 13.16
CA SER A 153 0.41 -7.48 13.01
C SER A 153 1.03 -8.13 14.25
N GLY A 154 0.85 -9.44 14.40
CA GLY A 154 1.72 -10.22 15.28
C GLY A 154 3.14 -10.27 14.70
N ALA A 155 4.13 -10.32 15.58
CA ALA A 155 5.52 -10.53 15.16
C ALA A 155 5.77 -12.00 14.83
N ALA A 156 6.44 -12.27 13.71
CA ALA A 156 6.93 -13.59 13.32
C ALA A 156 8.46 -13.58 13.27
N VAL A 157 9.12 -14.71 13.49
CA VAL A 157 10.58 -14.79 13.29
C VAL A 157 10.85 -15.01 11.82
N ASP A 158 11.78 -14.24 11.26
CA ASP A 158 12.30 -14.40 9.91
C ASP A 158 13.83 -14.36 9.90
N ASN A 159 14.43 -14.86 8.83
CA ASN A 159 15.88 -14.92 8.64
C ASN A 159 16.39 -13.80 7.74
N TYR A 160 17.42 -13.11 8.21
CA TYR A 160 18.13 -12.07 7.48
C TYR A 160 19.61 -12.42 7.36
N ARG A 161 20.33 -11.65 6.55
CA ARG A 161 21.78 -11.70 6.43
C ARG A 161 22.40 -10.42 6.96
N ASP A 162 23.40 -10.53 7.82
CA ASP A 162 24.20 -9.38 8.22
C ASP A 162 25.13 -8.91 7.07
N LEU A 163 25.89 -7.83 7.29
CA LEU A 163 26.86 -7.32 6.32
C LEU A 163 28.00 -8.30 6.00
N ASN A 164 28.21 -9.33 6.82
CA ASN A 164 29.20 -10.39 6.60
C ASN A 164 28.57 -11.62 5.90
N GLY A 165 27.26 -11.59 5.62
CA GLY A 165 26.51 -12.69 5.02
C GLY A 165 26.04 -13.76 6.00
N ASN A 166 26.27 -13.60 7.30
CA ASN A 166 25.81 -14.53 8.33
C ASN A 166 24.30 -14.44 8.49
N VAL A 167 23.66 -15.58 8.73
CA VAL A 167 22.23 -15.63 9.00
C VAL A 167 21.96 -15.16 10.44
N THR A 168 21.00 -14.24 10.59
CA THR A 168 20.48 -13.75 11.86
C THR A 168 18.95 -13.85 11.86
N PHE A 169 18.36 -13.98 13.05
CA PHE A 169 16.92 -14.17 13.19
C PHE A 169 16.29 -12.98 13.90
N LEU A 170 15.45 -12.24 13.19
CA LEU A 170 14.76 -11.06 13.71
C LEU A 170 13.26 -11.29 13.74
N TRP A 171 12.58 -10.48 14.53
CA TRP A 171 11.13 -10.41 14.51
C TRP A 171 10.69 -9.50 13.38
N SER A 172 9.86 -9.97 12.47
CA SER A 172 9.26 -9.21 11.38
C SER A 172 7.76 -9.05 11.57
N GLY A 173 7.19 -8.04 10.92
CA GLY A 173 5.76 -7.78 10.91
C GLY A 173 5.44 -6.47 10.20
N ASN A 174 4.23 -5.96 10.40
CA ASN A 174 3.79 -4.67 9.89
C ASN A 174 2.99 -3.83 10.90
N VAL A 175 3.06 -2.52 10.68
CA VAL A 175 2.17 -1.51 11.27
C VAL A 175 1.32 -0.93 10.15
N THR A 176 0.00 -0.89 10.33
CA THR A 176 -0.94 -0.31 9.37
C THR A 176 -1.53 0.98 9.92
N TYR A 177 -1.29 2.09 9.24
CA TYR A 177 -1.89 3.39 9.54
C TYR A 177 -3.07 3.66 8.60
N ARG A 178 -4.27 3.75 9.14
CA ARG A 178 -5.50 4.04 8.37
C ARG A 178 -5.83 5.52 8.46
N PHE A 179 -5.99 6.17 7.32
CA PHE A 179 -6.43 7.56 7.23
C PHE A 179 -7.82 7.66 6.60
N ASP A 180 -8.61 8.62 7.07
CA ASP A 180 -9.91 8.98 6.49
C ASP A 180 -9.74 10.21 5.59
N LEU A 181 -10.01 10.01 4.30
CA LEU A 181 -9.95 11.01 3.24
C LEU A 181 -11.34 11.48 2.82
N SER A 182 -12.43 11.07 3.48
CA SER A 182 -13.81 11.42 3.10
C SER A 182 -14.09 12.92 3.12
N GLN A 183 -13.34 13.68 3.92
CA GLN A 183 -13.43 15.15 4.01
C GLN A 183 -12.46 15.86 3.06
N MET A 184 -11.71 15.13 2.24
CA MET A 184 -10.78 15.69 1.28
C MET A 184 -11.50 16.10 -0.01
N PRO A 185 -11.06 17.19 -0.67
CA PRO A 185 -11.52 17.48 -2.03
C PRO A 185 -11.22 16.29 -2.94
N SER A 186 -12.08 16.06 -3.93
CA SER A 186 -11.97 14.92 -4.87
C SER A 186 -10.68 14.90 -5.70
N THR A 187 -9.84 15.93 -5.66
CA THR A 187 -8.58 15.96 -6.40
C THR A 187 -7.53 15.10 -5.70
N PRO A 188 -6.87 14.16 -6.42
CA PRO A 188 -5.83 13.37 -5.80
C PRO A 188 -4.68 14.27 -5.37
N GLN A 189 -4.17 14.01 -4.16
CA GLN A 189 -3.20 14.89 -3.52
C GLN A 189 -1.86 14.18 -3.41
N SER A 190 -0.82 14.82 -3.94
CA SER A 190 0.54 14.50 -3.57
C SER A 190 0.85 15.12 -2.20
N GLY A 191 1.72 14.47 -1.45
CA GLY A 191 1.99 14.84 -0.07
C GLY A 191 3.13 14.06 0.54
N THR A 192 3.12 13.93 1.86
CA THR A 192 4.17 13.23 2.62
C THR A 192 3.57 12.44 3.78
N LEU A 193 3.90 11.15 3.83
CA LEU A 193 3.72 10.31 5.00
C LEU A 193 4.95 10.45 5.90
N SER A 194 4.75 10.70 7.18
CA SER A 194 5.84 10.77 8.16
C SER A 194 5.55 9.95 9.41
N PHE A 195 6.60 9.35 9.97
CA PHE A 195 6.57 8.56 11.21
C PHE A 195 8.00 8.33 11.71
N THR A 196 8.15 7.77 12.92
CA THR A 196 9.43 7.29 13.47
C THR A 196 9.34 5.79 13.67
N ASP A 197 10.35 5.04 13.19
CA ASP A 197 10.37 3.58 13.29
C ASP A 197 10.91 3.09 14.65
N ALA A 198 10.93 1.76 14.81
CA ALA A 198 11.37 1.11 16.04
C ALA A 198 12.86 1.33 16.40
N SER A 199 13.70 1.73 15.44
CA SER A 199 15.10 2.11 15.65
C SER A 199 15.26 3.58 16.03
N GLY A 200 14.18 4.36 16.01
CA GLY A 200 14.21 5.82 16.22
C GLY A 200 14.49 6.62 14.95
N LYS A 201 14.56 5.99 13.78
CA LYS A 201 14.77 6.67 12.50
C LYS A 201 13.49 7.37 12.06
N LYS A 202 13.60 8.63 11.65
CA LYS A 202 12.48 9.43 11.13
C LYS A 202 12.32 9.21 9.63
N TRP A 203 11.08 8.94 9.23
CA TRP A 203 10.67 8.70 7.85
C TRP A 203 9.83 9.88 7.35
N ASN A 204 10.11 10.31 6.13
CA ASN A 204 9.36 11.33 5.40
C ASN A 204 9.25 10.88 3.94
N LEU A 205 8.21 10.12 3.62
CA LEU A 205 8.01 9.48 2.34
C LEU A 205 7.06 10.32 1.49
N LYS A 206 7.50 10.70 0.29
CA LYS A 206 6.62 11.35 -0.68
C LYS A 206 5.58 10.34 -1.14
N VAL A 207 4.33 10.77 -1.21
CA VAL A 207 3.23 9.96 -1.74
C VAL A 207 2.49 10.79 -2.78
N ASP A 208 2.08 10.13 -3.86
CA ASP A 208 1.18 10.69 -4.85
C ASP A 208 -0.01 9.74 -5.00
N LEU A 209 -1.10 10.08 -4.31
CA LEU A 209 -2.29 9.25 -4.27
C LEU A 209 -2.99 9.13 -5.64
N SER A 210 -2.66 9.98 -6.61
CA SER A 210 -3.20 9.87 -7.98
C SER A 210 -2.70 8.62 -8.72
N GLN A 211 -1.60 8.03 -8.26
CA GLN A 211 -0.96 6.88 -8.90
C GLN A 211 -1.64 5.55 -8.53
N TYR A 212 -2.44 5.56 -7.46
CA TYR A 212 -3.09 4.37 -6.94
C TYR A 212 -4.60 4.46 -7.20
N LYS A 213 -5.15 3.40 -7.79
CA LYS A 213 -6.60 3.16 -7.83
C LYS A 213 -7.00 2.49 -6.54
#